data_AF-A0A2W6NQI4-F1
#
_entry.id   AF-A0A2W6NQI4-F1
#
_cell.length_a   1.000
_cell.length_b   1.000
_cell.length_c   1.000
_cell.angle_alpha   90.00
_cell.angle_beta   90.00
_cell.angle_gamma   90.00
#
_symmetry.space_group_name_H-M   'P 1'
#
loop_
_entity.id
_entity.type
_entity.pdbx_description
1 polymer ?
#
loop_
_entity_poly.entity_id
_entity_poly.type
_entity_poly.pdbx_seq_one_letter_code
_entity_poly.pdbx_strand_id
1 'polypeptide(L)' 'MSDIDDVLLEKIRKLCVEKHYKYGLGVPLRRDLHIDFHVQYGYGNNTYEQFLEFTQDYKKSIL' A
#
# COMPACT_ATOMS: atom_id res chain seq x y z
N MET A 1 18.20 -29.69 -4.64
CA MET A 1 17.16 -28.73 -4.22
C MET A 1 17.15 -27.70 -5.32
N SER A 2 16.07 -27.56 -6.10
CA SER A 2 16.10 -26.66 -7.27
C SER A 2 16.25 -25.24 -6.76
N ASP A 3 17.39 -24.63 -7.02
CA ASP A 3 17.62 -23.21 -6.74
C ASP A 3 16.53 -22.46 -7.48
N ILE A 4 15.62 -21.84 -6.73
CA ILE A 4 14.67 -20.90 -7.31
C ILE A 4 15.55 -19.80 -7.91
N ASP A 5 15.53 -19.71 -9.24
CA ASP A 5 16.29 -18.74 -10.02
C ASP A 5 15.97 -17.32 -9.53
N ASP A 6 16.97 -16.60 -9.03
CA ASP A 6 16.85 -15.21 -8.56
C ASP A 6 16.23 -14.30 -9.65
N VAL A 7 16.46 -14.62 -10.93
CA VAL A 7 15.83 -13.92 -12.05
C VAL A 7 14.32 -14.15 -12.08
N LEU A 8 13.87 -15.36 -11.77
CA LEU A 8 12.45 -15.68 -11.67
C LEU A 8 11.80 -14.98 -10.47
N LEU A 9 12.49 -14.92 -9.33
CA LEU A 9 12.01 -14.18 -8.15
C LEU A 9 11.81 -12.70 -8.45
N GLU A 10 12.78 -12.07 -9.11
CA GLU A 10 12.69 -10.65 -9.45
C GLU A 10 11.57 -10.38 -10.47
N LYS A 11 11.31 -11.29 -11.42
CA LYS A 11 10.18 -11.21 -12.35
C LYS A 11 8.84 -11.27 -11.61
N ILE A 12 8.69 -12.20 -10.65
CA ILE A 12 7.47 -12.33 -9.84
C ILE A 12 7.26 -11.04 -9.03
N ARG A 13 8.31 -10.54 -8.36
CA ARG A 13 8.24 -9.30 -7.57
C ARG A 13 7.76 -8.12 -8.42
N LYS A 14 8.34 -7.92 -9.61
CA LYS A 14 7.92 -6.86 -10.54
C LYS A 14 6.47 -7.01 -10.97
N LEU A 15 6.04 -8.23 -11.31
CA LEU A 15 4.67 -8.49 -11.72
C LEU A 15 3.67 -8.17 -10.60
N CYS A 16 3.95 -8.57 -9.36
CA CYS A 16 3.10 -8.25 -8.22
C CYS A 16 2.95 -6.74 -8.03
N VAL A 17 4.05 -5.98 -8.13
CA VAL A 17 4.04 -4.52 -8.02
C VAL A 17 3.27 -3.88 -9.18
N GLU A 18 3.48 -4.33 -10.41
CA GLU A 18 2.75 -3.84 -11.58
C GLU A 18 1.24 -4.06 -11.45
N LYS A 19 0.83 -5.27 -11.04
CA LYS A 19 -0.58 -5.61 -10.83
C LYS A 19 -1.19 -4.78 -9.69
N HIS A 20 -0.44 -4.59 -8.61
CA HIS A 20 -0.85 -3.77 -7.49
C HIS A 20 -1.18 -2.33 -7.91
N TYR A 21 -0.29 -1.69 -8.69
CA TYR A 21 -0.53 -0.33 -9.19
C TYR A 21 -1.58 -0.27 -10.29
N LYS A 22 -1.65 -1.28 -11.17
CA LYS A 22 -2.63 -1.33 -12.26
C LYS A 22 -4.07 -1.42 -11.75
N TYR A 23 -4.31 -2.19 -10.70
CA TYR A 23 -5.66 -2.44 -10.18
C TYR A 23 -5.96 -1.69 -8.88
N GLY A 24 -4.99 -0.98 -8.31
CA GLY A 24 -5.18 -0.24 -7.06
C GLY A 24 -5.48 -1.14 -5.88
N LEU A 25 -4.76 -2.26 -5.72
CA LEU A 25 -5.01 -3.27 -4.67
C LEU A 25 -4.64 -2.81 -3.23
N GLY A 26 -4.64 -1.49 -2.98
CA GLY A 26 -4.50 -0.83 -1.68
C GLY A 26 -3.05 -0.66 -1.21
N VAL A 27 -2.61 0.56 -0.91
CA VAL A 27 -1.22 0.81 -0.43
C VAL A 27 -1.00 0.09 0.91
N PRO A 28 0.02 -0.78 1.04
CA PRO A 28 0.33 -1.41 2.32
C PRO A 28 0.84 -0.34 3.31
N LEU A 29 0.04 -0.07 4.33
CA LEU A 29 0.38 0.80 5.44
C LEU A 29 0.90 0.00 6.64
N ARG A 30 1.71 0.65 7.49
CA ARG A 30 2.02 0.13 8.82
C ARG A 30 0.71 -0.06 9.59
N ARG A 31 0.64 -1.09 10.44
CA ARG A 31 -0.63 -1.54 11.06
C ARG A 31 -1.34 -0.42 11.84
N ASP A 32 -0.60 0.36 12.60
CA ASP A 32 -1.10 1.55 13.31
C ASP A 32 -1.73 2.55 12.33
N LEU A 33 -1.00 2.94 11.28
CA LEU A 33 -1.48 3.89 10.27
C LEU A 33 -2.69 3.37 9.49
N HIS A 34 -2.74 2.06 9.24
CA HIS A 34 -3.88 1.41 8.58
C HIS A 34 -5.13 1.47 9.46
N ILE A 35 -4.98 1.23 10.77
CA ILE A 35 -6.07 1.35 11.73
C ILE A 35 -6.52 2.81 11.81
N ASP A 36 -5.60 3.75 11.94
CA ASP A 36 -5.92 5.18 12.02
C ASP A 36 -6.66 5.66 10.76
N PHE A 37 -6.22 5.21 9.58
CA PHE A 37 -6.89 5.50 8.32
C PHE A 37 -8.34 4.98 8.32
N HIS A 38 -8.57 3.74 8.77
CA HIS A 38 -9.91 3.18 8.85
C HIS A 38 -10.78 3.78 9.96
N VAL A 39 -10.18 4.27 11.05
CA VAL A 39 -10.89 5.04 12.07
C VAL A 39 -11.42 6.34 11.47
N GLN A 40 -10.64 6.99 10.60
CA GLN A 40 -11.01 8.26 9.98
C GLN A 40 -12.00 8.10 8.81
N TYR A 41 -11.79 7.12 7.93
CA TYR A 41 -12.54 7.02 6.66
C TYR A 41 -13.42 5.77 6.53
N GLY A 42 -13.44 4.89 7.55
CA GLY A 42 -14.18 3.63 7.53
C GLY A 42 -13.48 2.51 6.76
N TYR A 43 -14.09 1.32 6.78
CA TYR A 43 -13.58 0.11 6.15
C TYR A 43 -14.18 -0.08 4.75
N GLY A 44 -13.36 0.10 3.71
CA GLY A 44 -13.74 -0.15 2.31
C GLY A 44 -14.34 1.06 1.59
N ASN A 45 -14.47 0.96 0.27
CA ASN A 45 -14.85 2.07 -0.64
C ASN A 45 -14.00 3.33 -0.44
N ASN A 46 -12.76 3.18 0.04
CA ASN A 46 -11.88 4.32 0.26
C ASN A 46 -11.33 4.83 -1.06
N THR A 47 -11.19 6.15 -1.17
CA THR A 47 -10.69 6.80 -2.39
C THR A 47 -9.24 7.21 -2.25
N TYR A 48 -8.60 7.49 -3.40
CA TYR A 48 -7.22 7.97 -3.42
C TYR A 48 -7.08 9.34 -2.73
N GLU A 49 -8.10 10.19 -2.81
CA GLU A 49 -8.14 11.51 -2.18
C GLU A 49 -8.15 11.42 -0.66
N GLN A 50 -8.89 10.45 -0.10
CA GLN A 50 -8.87 10.17 1.35
C GLN A 50 -7.48 9.75 1.81
N PHE A 51 -6.80 8.90 1.03
CA PHE A 51 -5.42 8.51 1.32
C PHE A 51 -4.47 9.71 1.25
N LEU A 52 -4.61 10.58 0.25
CA LEU A 52 -3.81 11.80 0.14
C LEU A 52 -4.00 12.72 1.35
N GLU A 53 -5.25 12.99 1.74
CA GLU A 53 -5.58 13.81 2.91
C GLU A 53 -4.93 13.24 4.18
N PHE A 54 -5.11 11.94 4.44
CA PHE A 54 -4.48 11.24 5.56
C PHE A 54 -2.94 11.43 5.60
N THR A 55 -2.27 11.30 4.45
CA THR A 55 -0.80 11.48 4.40
C THR A 55 -0.36 12.93 4.62
N GLN A 56 -1.16 13.92 4.21
CA GLN A 56 -0.85 15.32 4.46
C GLN A 56 -0.94 15.65 5.95
N ASP A 57 -1.97 15.13 6.62
CA ASP A 57 -2.16 15.37 8.06
C ASP A 57 -1.09 14.66 8.90
N TYR A 58 -0.73 13.42 8.53
CA TYR A 58 0.39 12.72 9.17
C TYR A 58 1.73 13.45 8.98
N LYS A 59 1.97 14.11 7.84
CA LYS A 59 3.18 14.92 7.66
C LYS A 59 3.21 16.16 8.55
N LYS A 60 2.06 16.80 8.76
CA LYS A 60 1.94 17.97 9.65
C LYS A 60 2.16 17.61 11.12
N SER A 61 1.81 16.40 11.55
CA SER A 61 1.97 15.97 12.95
C SER A 61 3.40 15.55 13.33
N ILE A 62 4.30 15.41 12.36
CA ILE A 62 5.72 15.06 12.56
C ILE A 62 6.63 16.30 12.48
N LEU A 63 6.12 17.42 11.93
CA LEU A 63 6.80 18.72 11.85
C LEU A 63 6.48 19.59 13.06
#